data_AF-A0A1R2B8J2-F1
#
_entry.id   AF-A0A1R2B8J2-F1
#
_cell.length_a   1.000
_cell.length_b   1.000
_cell.length_c   1.000
_cell.angle_alpha   90.00
_cell.angle_beta   90.00
_cell.angle_gamma   90.00
#
_symmetry.space_group_name_H-M   'P 1'
#
loop_
_entity.id
_entity.type
_entity.pdbx_description
1 polymer ?
#
loop_
_entity_poly.entity_id
_entity_poly.type
_entity_poly.pdbx_seq_one_letter_code
_entity_poly.pdbx_strand_id
1 'polypeptide(L)'
;MENNSKLRFAGSFVSILAILYYFFEIEQQIENWVSYDDIINTTDCYQVYGLEIWLLTQSGIWCGSIFIILTVFIAPQMFKFMLFFMYLVGPMFFMLTIFALVVQVSFVNCCTEEMDNCEDFYPFKNSSNFIVLLVVSLMFSASITMLLISILISALWQQVRNSVLRYQIV
;
A
#
# COMPACT_ATOMS: atom_id res chain seq x y z
N MET A 1 2.73 22.32 -26.08
CA MET A 1 3.88 21.81 -25.30
C MET A 1 4.00 22.45 -23.92
N GLU A 2 3.74 23.75 -23.76
CA GLU A 2 3.87 24.47 -22.47
C GLU A 2 2.96 23.95 -21.34
N ASN A 3 1.72 23.53 -21.66
CA ASN A 3 0.78 23.03 -20.65
C ASN A 3 1.26 21.70 -20.00
N ASN A 4 1.97 20.87 -20.76
CA ASN A 4 2.54 19.62 -20.24
C ASN A 4 3.74 19.86 -19.34
N SER A 5 4.54 20.93 -19.54
CA SER A 5 5.68 21.19 -18.64
C SER A 5 5.21 21.74 -17.29
N LYS A 6 4.20 22.61 -17.27
CA LYS A 6 3.58 23.12 -16.03
C LYS A 6 2.99 22.00 -15.18
N LEU A 7 2.26 21.09 -15.81
CA LEU A 7 1.69 19.91 -15.13
C LEU A 7 2.79 18.99 -14.56
N ARG A 8 3.85 18.72 -15.33
CA ARG A 8 4.97 17.88 -14.88
C ARG A 8 5.74 18.51 -13.73
N PHE A 9 5.94 19.83 -13.76
CA PHE A 9 6.61 20.55 -12.68
C PHE A 9 5.77 20.53 -11.39
N ALA A 10 4.49 20.88 -11.48
CA ALA A 10 3.58 20.86 -10.34
C ALA A 10 3.45 19.43 -9.75
N GLY A 11 3.27 18.43 -10.60
CA GLY A 11 3.20 17.03 -10.19
C GLY A 11 4.48 16.55 -9.52
N SER A 12 5.65 16.93 -10.05
CA SER A 12 6.94 16.58 -9.43
C SER A 12 7.13 17.26 -8.08
N PHE A 13 6.77 18.53 -7.96
CA PHE A 13 6.87 19.27 -6.70
C PHE A 13 5.99 18.66 -5.61
N VAL A 14 4.72 18.36 -5.91
CA VAL A 14 3.81 17.69 -4.99
C VAL A 14 4.31 16.30 -4.61
N SER A 15 4.85 15.55 -5.57
CA SER A 15 5.41 14.22 -5.31
C SER A 15 6.62 14.27 -4.38
N ILE A 16 7.52 15.25 -4.54
CA ILE A 16 8.68 15.44 -3.65
C ILE A 16 8.22 15.77 -2.22
N LEU A 17 7.27 16.68 -2.06
CA LEU A 17 6.73 17.01 -0.73
C LEU A 17 6.10 15.79 -0.06
N ALA A 18 5.33 14.99 -0.81
CA ALA A 18 4.71 13.78 -0.29
C ALA A 18 5.76 12.71 0.08
N ILE A 19 6.82 12.55 -0.71
CA ILE A 19 7.95 11.66 -0.37
C ILE A 19 8.60 12.06 0.96
N LEU A 20 8.89 13.35 1.14
CA LEU A 20 9.49 13.85 2.38
C LEU A 20 8.58 13.58 3.58
N TYR A 21 7.27 13.77 3.42
CA TYR A 21 6.29 13.44 4.46
C TYR A 21 6.33 11.95 4.82
N TYR A 22 6.27 11.05 3.83
CA TYR A 22 6.28 9.62 4.13
C TYR A 22 7.63 9.13 4.67
N PHE A 23 8.75 9.73 4.28
CA PHE A 23 10.03 9.41 4.91
C PHE A 23 10.07 9.82 6.38
N PHE A 24 9.55 11.00 6.71
CA PHE A 24 9.44 11.43 8.10
C PHE A 24 8.57 10.47 8.94
N GLU A 25 7.41 10.05 8.42
CA GLU A 25 6.55 9.05 9.08
C GLU A 25 7.28 7.70 9.26
N ILE A 26 8.01 7.22 8.24
CA ILE A 26 8.78 5.99 8.32
C ILE A 26 9.89 6.10 9.39
N GLU A 27 10.65 7.20 9.40
CA GLU A 27 11.69 7.43 10.39
C GLU A 27 11.10 7.45 11.81
N GLN A 28 9.98 8.15 12.02
CA GLN A 28 9.31 8.14 13.32
C GLN A 28 8.81 6.74 13.73
N GLN A 29 8.30 5.94 12.78
CA GLN A 29 7.87 4.57 13.04
C GLN A 29 9.04 3.63 13.37
N ILE A 30 10.20 3.83 12.73
CA ILE A 30 11.42 3.06 13.00
C ILE A 30 12.05 3.47 14.34
N GLU A 31 12.11 4.77 14.65
CA GLU A 31 12.65 5.26 15.92
C GLU A 31 11.83 4.77 17.13
N ASN A 32 10.51 4.71 16.97
CA ASN A 32 9.59 4.20 17.99
C ASN A 32 9.34 2.69 17.86
N TRP A 33 10.14 1.97 17.08
CA TRP A 33 9.93 0.54 16.83
C TRP A 33 10.19 -0.28 18.10
N VAL A 34 9.17 -0.99 18.56
CA VAL A 34 9.26 -1.90 19.70
C VAL A 34 9.53 -3.31 19.18
N SER A 35 10.46 -4.03 19.83
CA SER A 35 10.77 -5.39 19.42
C SER A 35 9.61 -6.35 19.72
N TYR A 36 9.50 -7.43 18.95
CA TYR A 36 8.46 -8.44 19.17
C TYR A 36 8.47 -9.00 20.60
N ASP A 37 9.67 -9.27 21.13
CA ASP A 37 9.84 -9.82 22.47
C ASP A 37 9.36 -8.82 23.54
N ASP A 38 9.63 -7.53 23.37
CA ASP A 38 9.18 -6.48 24.29
C ASP A 38 7.66 -6.29 24.24
N ILE A 39 7.05 -6.36 23.05
CA ILE A 39 5.60 -6.29 22.88
C ILE A 39 4.90 -7.44 23.60
N ILE A 40 5.38 -8.68 23.42
CA ILE A 40 4.77 -9.84 24.08
C ILE A 40 4.96 -9.79 25.58
N ASN A 41 6.16 -9.45 26.05
CA ASN A 41 6.43 -9.37 27.49
C ASN A 41 5.62 -8.27 28.19
N THR A 42 5.15 -7.26 27.45
CA THR A 42 4.40 -6.12 28.00
C THR A 42 2.88 -6.27 27.82
N THR A 43 2.41 -6.78 26.68
CA THR A 43 0.98 -6.79 26.32
C THR A 43 0.35 -8.16 26.22
N ASP A 44 1.15 -9.24 26.12
CA ASP A 44 0.70 -10.59 25.74
C ASP A 44 -0.10 -10.67 24.42
N CYS A 45 -0.15 -9.57 23.65
CA CYS A 45 -0.94 -9.42 22.43
C CYS A 45 -0.04 -9.37 21.18
N TYR A 46 0.28 -10.54 20.61
CA TYR A 46 1.07 -10.64 19.37
C TYR A 46 0.45 -9.91 18.17
N GLN A 47 -0.85 -9.61 18.21
CA GLN A 47 -1.57 -8.90 17.17
C GLN A 47 -1.05 -7.47 17.00
N VAL A 48 -0.59 -6.82 18.07
CA VAL A 48 0.00 -5.47 18.05
C VAL A 48 1.14 -5.43 17.04
N TYR A 49 2.07 -6.37 17.15
CA TYR A 49 3.23 -6.46 16.26
C TYR A 49 2.85 -6.63 14.79
N GLY A 50 1.84 -7.46 14.49
CA GLY A 50 1.35 -7.64 13.13
C GLY A 50 0.77 -6.36 12.52
N LEU A 51 0.10 -5.54 13.33
CA LEU A 51 -0.49 -4.27 12.92
C LEU A 51 0.57 -3.17 12.75
N GLU A 52 1.60 -3.15 13.58
CA GLU A 52 2.73 -2.22 13.42
C GLU A 52 3.58 -2.54 12.20
N ILE A 53 3.83 -3.83 11.91
CA ILE A 53 4.46 -4.24 10.64
C ILE A 53 3.60 -3.78 9.46
N TRP A 54 2.28 -3.97 9.52
CA TRP A 54 1.40 -3.54 8.45
C TRP A 54 1.47 -2.03 8.24
N LEU A 55 1.48 -1.24 9.31
CA LEU A 55 1.58 0.22 9.27
C LEU A 55 2.88 0.67 8.59
N LEU A 56 4.03 0.12 9.00
CA LEU A 56 5.33 0.42 8.40
C LEU A 56 5.36 0.02 6.91
N THR A 57 4.80 -1.16 6.60
CA THR A 57 4.72 -1.66 5.22
C THR A 57 3.84 -0.75 4.36
N GLN A 58 2.73 -0.25 4.90
CA GLN A 58 1.86 0.70 4.24
C GLN A 58 2.61 2.00 3.95
N SER A 59 3.25 2.63 4.94
CA SER A 59 4.06 3.84 4.74
C SER A 59 5.12 3.66 3.64
N GLY A 60 5.83 2.52 3.65
CA GLY A 60 6.83 2.17 2.65
C GLY A 60 6.26 2.01 1.23
N ILE A 61 5.13 1.34 1.09
CA ILE A 61 4.45 1.15 -0.20
C ILE A 61 3.95 2.49 -0.76
N TRP A 62 3.39 3.36 0.09
CA TRP A 62 2.93 4.68 -0.33
C TRP A 62 4.11 5.56 -0.78
N CYS A 63 5.19 5.58 -0.01
CA CYS A 63 6.43 6.26 -0.38
C CYS A 63 6.96 5.76 -1.74
N GLY A 64 7.11 4.44 -1.90
CA GLY A 64 7.56 3.81 -3.14
C GLY A 64 6.66 4.11 -4.34
N SER A 65 5.34 4.14 -4.13
CA SER A 65 4.36 4.51 -5.17
C SER A 65 4.59 5.93 -5.69
N ILE A 66 4.84 6.88 -4.78
CA ILE A 66 5.06 8.29 -5.13
C ILE A 66 6.42 8.47 -5.82
N PHE A 67 7.46 7.73 -5.41
CA PHE A 67 8.74 7.70 -6.12
C PHE A 67 8.58 7.27 -7.58
N ILE A 68 7.74 6.27 -7.84
CA ILE A 68 7.47 5.81 -9.21
C ILE A 68 6.71 6.88 -9.99
N ILE A 69 5.72 7.53 -9.38
CA ILE A 69 4.99 8.65 -10.00
C ILE A 69 5.95 9.79 -10.37
N LEU A 70 6.83 10.20 -9.44
CA LEU A 70 7.87 11.20 -9.69
C LEU A 70 8.78 10.79 -10.85
N THR A 71 9.21 9.53 -10.87
CA THR A 71 10.03 8.97 -11.96
C THR A 71 9.32 9.09 -13.30
N VAL A 72 8.02 8.80 -13.37
CA VAL A 72 7.21 8.93 -14.60
C VAL A 72 7.04 10.41 -15.00
N PHE A 73 6.89 11.33 -14.04
CA PHE A 73 6.83 12.77 -14.35
C PHE A 73 8.15 13.28 -14.94
N ILE A 74 9.30 12.82 -14.45
CA ILE A 74 10.63 13.22 -14.95
C ILE A 74 10.94 12.52 -16.29
N ALA A 75 10.65 11.22 -16.38
CA ALA A 75 10.95 10.36 -17.52
C ALA A 75 9.73 9.51 -17.91
N PRO A 76 8.82 10.02 -18.76
CA PRO A 76 7.56 9.34 -19.12
C PRO A 76 7.74 7.96 -19.75
N GLN A 77 8.89 7.71 -20.39
CA GLN A 77 9.26 6.40 -20.94
C GLN A 77 9.37 5.28 -19.88
N MET A 78 9.46 5.64 -18.60
CA MET A 78 9.57 4.72 -17.46
C MET A 78 8.21 4.19 -16.98
N PHE A 79 7.10 4.46 -17.67
CA PHE A 79 5.76 3.98 -17.28
C PHE A 79 5.66 2.46 -17.05
N LYS A 80 6.57 1.68 -17.65
CA LYS A 80 6.64 0.22 -17.43
C LYS A 80 6.97 -0.14 -15.98
N PHE A 81 7.72 0.69 -15.25
CA PHE A 81 7.98 0.50 -13.82
C PHE A 81 6.70 0.64 -12.99
N MET A 82 5.81 1.57 -13.38
CA MET A 82 4.50 1.72 -12.75
C MET A 82 3.65 0.45 -12.96
N LEU A 83 3.66 -0.13 -14.16
CA LEU A 83 2.98 -1.39 -14.42
C LEU A 83 3.55 -2.53 -13.56
N PHE A 84 4.88 -2.70 -13.52
CA PHE A 84 5.52 -3.73 -12.70
C PHE A 84 5.15 -3.61 -11.22
N PHE A 85 5.23 -2.40 -10.68
CA PHE A 85 4.84 -2.13 -9.30
C PHE A 85 3.36 -2.43 -9.04
N MET A 86 2.47 -2.02 -9.94
CA MET A 86 1.04 -2.33 -9.81
C MET A 86 0.79 -3.85 -9.83
N TYR A 87 1.43 -4.59 -10.74
CA TYR A 87 1.24 -6.05 -10.86
C TYR A 87 1.74 -6.85 -9.65
N LEU A 88 2.83 -6.42 -9.01
CA LEU A 88 3.43 -7.14 -7.89
C LEU A 88 2.89 -6.65 -6.54
N VAL A 89 2.95 -5.34 -6.32
CA VAL A 89 2.69 -4.73 -5.01
C VAL A 89 1.20 -4.60 -4.74
N GLY A 90 0.38 -4.31 -5.76
CA GLY A 90 -1.07 -4.17 -5.59
C GLY A 90 -1.73 -5.41 -4.99
N PRO A 91 -1.63 -6.59 -5.62
CA PRO A 91 -2.22 -7.83 -5.11
C PRO A 91 -1.62 -8.28 -3.78
N MET A 92 -0.30 -8.16 -3.60
CA MET A 92 0.38 -8.53 -2.36
C MET A 92 -0.09 -7.64 -1.20
N PHE A 93 -0.17 -6.33 -1.41
CA PHE A 93 -0.63 -5.38 -0.41
C PHE A 93 -2.11 -5.54 -0.09
N PHE A 94 -2.94 -5.90 -1.07
CA PHE A 94 -4.35 -6.24 -0.85
C PHE A 94 -4.50 -7.42 0.14
N MET A 95 -3.77 -8.51 -0.09
CA MET A 95 -3.78 -9.67 0.81
C MET A 95 -3.24 -9.34 2.20
N LEU A 96 -2.15 -8.57 2.28
CA LEU A 96 -1.59 -8.10 3.54
C LEU A 96 -2.59 -7.21 4.32
N THR A 97 -3.35 -6.37 3.62
CA THR A 97 -4.35 -5.49 4.24
C THR A 97 -5.59 -6.24 4.70
N ILE A 98 -6.04 -7.26 3.96
CA ILE A 98 -7.08 -8.19 4.45
C ILE A 98 -6.61 -8.90 5.71
N PHE A 99 -5.37 -9.41 5.70
CA PHE A 99 -4.80 -10.06 6.88
C PHE A 99 -4.76 -9.11 8.08
N ALA A 100 -4.29 -7.87 7.89
CA ALA A 100 -4.27 -6.86 8.94
C ALA A 100 -5.67 -6.52 9.46
N LEU A 101 -6.70 -6.49 8.61
CA LEU A 101 -8.10 -6.35 9.04
C LEU A 101 -8.56 -7.50 9.95
N VAL A 102 -8.21 -8.74 9.61
CA VAL A 102 -8.52 -9.91 10.44
C VAL A 102 -7.78 -9.84 11.79
N VAL A 103 -6.50 -9.45 11.76
CA VAL A 103 -5.69 -9.24 12.97
C VAL A 103 -6.26 -8.10 13.82
N GLN A 104 -6.76 -7.02 13.20
CA GLN A 104 -7.38 -5.88 13.90
C GLN A 104 -8.60 -6.32 14.70
N VAL A 105 -9.45 -7.19 14.15
CA VAL A 105 -10.62 -7.72 14.89
C VAL A 105 -10.17 -8.49 16.14
N SER A 106 -9.09 -9.26 16.04
CA SER A 106 -8.54 -10.01 17.17
C SER A 106 -7.83 -9.11 18.18
N PHE A 107 -7.15 -8.07 17.70
CA PHE A 107 -6.48 -7.04 18.52
C PHE A 107 -7.46 -6.31 19.44
N VAL A 108 -8.64 -5.93 18.93
CA VAL A 108 -9.67 -5.25 19.74
C VAL A 108 -10.06 -6.10 20.95
N ASN A 109 -10.19 -7.42 20.78
CA ASN A 109 -10.52 -8.31 21.88
C ASN A 109 -9.36 -8.45 22.88
N CYS A 110 -8.13 -8.61 22.38
CA CYS A 110 -6.94 -8.79 23.23
C CYS A 110 -6.67 -7.55 24.10
N CYS A 111 -6.68 -6.35 23.50
CA CYS A 111 -6.39 -5.11 24.23
C CYS A 111 -7.56 -4.57 25.07
N THR A 112 -8.75 -5.18 25.01
CA THR A 112 -9.82 -4.86 25.98
C THR A 112 -9.52 -5.49 27.34
N GLU A 113 -8.79 -6.60 27.38
CA GLU A 113 -8.36 -7.28 28.62
C GLU A 113 -7.10 -6.64 29.21
N GLU A 114 -6.23 -6.07 28.37
CA GLU A 114 -4.91 -5.50 28.72
C GLU A 114 -4.81 -3.97 28.44
N MET A 115 -5.90 -3.22 28.66
CA MET A 115 -6.05 -1.82 28.21
C MET A 115 -4.85 -0.92 28.55
N ASP A 116 -4.37 -0.94 29.80
CA ASP A 116 -3.27 -0.07 30.25
C ASP A 116 -1.95 -0.34 29.50
N ASN A 117 -1.73 -1.58 29.04
CA ASN A 117 -0.51 -1.99 28.36
C ASN A 117 -0.56 -1.70 26.85
N CYS A 118 -1.75 -1.54 26.27
CA CYS A 118 -1.92 -1.32 24.84
C CYS A 118 -1.93 0.17 24.42
N GLU A 119 -2.09 1.11 25.37
CA GLU A 119 -2.31 2.53 25.10
C GLU A 119 -1.20 3.24 24.33
N ASP A 120 0.04 2.76 24.47
CA ASP A 120 1.20 3.38 23.83
C ASP A 120 1.33 3.03 22.34
N PHE A 121 0.66 1.96 21.89
CA PHE A 121 0.76 1.49 20.51
C PHE A 121 -0.20 2.23 19.58
N TYR A 122 0.28 2.56 18.37
CA TYR A 122 -0.48 3.36 17.40
C TYR A 122 -1.88 2.80 17.07
N PRO A 123 -2.06 1.48 16.87
CA PRO A 123 -3.38 0.90 16.57
C PRO A 123 -4.41 1.13 17.69
N PHE A 124 -3.96 1.30 18.94
CA PHE A 124 -4.82 1.62 20.07
C PHE A 124 -5.01 3.13 20.20
N LYS A 125 -3.88 3.87 20.33
CA LYS A 125 -3.82 5.32 20.53
C LYS A 125 -4.64 6.11 19.51
N ASN A 126 -4.64 5.65 18.26
CA ASN A 126 -5.33 6.28 17.13
C ASN A 126 -6.26 5.29 16.40
N SER A 127 -6.99 4.45 17.14
CA SER A 127 -7.83 3.37 16.59
C SER A 127 -8.75 3.78 15.43
N SER A 128 -9.41 4.94 15.53
CA SER A 128 -10.29 5.45 14.46
C SER A 128 -9.51 5.77 13.18
N ASN A 129 -8.36 6.45 13.30
CA ASN A 129 -7.51 6.78 12.15
C ASN A 129 -6.91 5.51 11.55
N PHE A 130 -6.54 4.55 12.39
CA PHE A 130 -5.99 3.27 11.96
C PHE A 130 -6.99 2.45 11.14
N ILE A 131 -8.26 2.36 11.58
CA ILE A 131 -9.33 1.71 10.81
C ILE A 131 -9.56 2.42 9.47
N VAL A 132 -9.58 3.76 9.46
CA VAL A 132 -9.71 4.53 8.22
C VAL A 132 -8.54 4.23 7.27
N LEU A 133 -7.31 4.16 7.77
CA LEU A 133 -6.12 3.81 6.98
C LEU A 133 -6.24 2.40 6.38
N LEU A 134 -6.73 1.42 7.14
CA LEU A 134 -6.99 0.06 6.65
C LEU A 134 -8.02 0.05 5.51
N VAL A 135 -9.15 0.74 5.70
CA VAL A 135 -10.23 0.81 4.70
C VAL A 135 -9.76 1.51 3.42
N VAL A 136 -9.08 2.65 3.54
CA VAL A 136 -8.54 3.40 2.39
C VAL A 136 -7.51 2.55 1.65
N SER A 137 -6.61 1.89 2.37
CA SER A 137 -5.61 0.99 1.78
C SER A 137 -6.25 -0.20 1.06
N LEU A 138 -7.32 -0.77 1.62
CA LEU A 138 -8.08 -1.84 1.00
C LEU A 138 -8.79 -1.37 -0.29
N MET A 139 -9.47 -0.22 -0.25
CA MET A 139 -10.16 0.33 -1.43
C MET A 139 -9.17 0.65 -2.56
N PHE A 140 -8.03 1.25 -2.22
CA PHE A 140 -6.98 1.58 -3.19
C PHE A 140 -6.40 0.31 -3.84
N SER A 141 -5.99 -0.67 -3.04
CA SER A 141 -5.40 -1.92 -3.52
C SER A 141 -6.42 -2.79 -4.27
N ALA A 142 -7.68 -2.83 -3.86
CA ALA A 142 -8.78 -3.47 -4.59
C ALA A 142 -8.99 -2.84 -5.97
N SER A 143 -8.99 -1.49 -6.04
CA SER A 143 -9.17 -0.76 -7.29
C SER A 143 -8.05 -1.05 -8.28
N ILE A 144 -6.79 -1.07 -7.82
CA ILE A 144 -5.63 -1.45 -8.63
C ILE A 144 -5.78 -2.89 -9.10
N THR A 145 -6.12 -3.81 -8.20
CA THR A 145 -6.25 -5.25 -8.52
C THR A 145 -7.32 -5.49 -9.58
N MET A 146 -8.50 -4.87 -9.43
CA MET A 146 -9.59 -4.97 -10.41
C MET A 146 -9.20 -4.39 -11.78
N LEU A 147 -8.48 -3.28 -11.80
CA LEU A 147 -7.96 -2.68 -13.03
C LEU A 147 -6.98 -3.61 -13.75
N LEU A 148 -6.10 -4.29 -13.01
CA LEU A 148 -5.17 -5.27 -13.56
C LEU A 148 -5.88 -6.50 -14.13
N ILE A 149 -6.89 -7.02 -13.41
CA ILE A 149 -7.73 -8.12 -13.89
C ILE A 149 -8.41 -7.73 -15.22
N SER A 150 -8.97 -6.52 -15.30
CA SER A 150 -9.61 -6.02 -16.51
C SER A 150 -8.64 -5.93 -17.70
N ILE A 151 -7.41 -5.44 -17.47
CA ILE A 151 -6.36 -5.40 -18.50
C ILE A 151 -5.98 -6.82 -18.95
N LEU A 152 -5.84 -7.76 -18.01
CA LEU A 152 -5.46 -9.14 -18.31
C LEU A 152 -6.54 -9.86 -19.13
N ILE A 153 -7.82 -9.71 -18.75
CA ILE A 153 -8.95 -10.24 -19.54
C ILE A 153 -8.96 -9.63 -20.95
N SER A 154 -8.73 -8.33 -21.06
CA SER A 154 -8.69 -7.64 -22.37
C SER A 154 -7.55 -8.15 -23.25
N ALA A 155 -6.37 -8.38 -22.67
CA ALA A 155 -5.20 -8.91 -23.37
C ALA A 155 -5.42 -10.36 -23.82
N LEU A 156 -5.95 -11.22 -22.93
CA LEU A 156 -6.30 -12.60 -23.26
C LEU A 156 -7.35 -12.65 -24.37
N TRP A 157 -8.38 -11.79 -24.31
CA TRP A 157 -9.40 -11.70 -25.35
C TRP A 157 -8.80 -11.29 -26.71
N GLN A 158 -7.90 -10.31 -26.73
CA GLN A 158 -7.19 -9.93 -27.96
C GLN A 158 -6.35 -11.08 -28.51
N GLN A 159 -5.66 -11.83 -27.65
CA GLN A 159 -4.87 -12.98 -28.05
C GLN A 159 -5.75 -14.08 -28.67
N VAL A 160 -6.89 -14.40 -28.05
CA VAL A 160 -7.87 -15.37 -28.57
C VAL A 160 -8.46 -14.89 -29.90
N ARG A 161 -8.84 -13.61 -30.01
CA ARG A 161 -9.34 -13.05 -31.27
C ARG A 161 -8.31 -13.16 -32.38
N ASN A 162 -7.05 -12.84 -32.08
CA ASN A 162 -5.95 -12.89 -33.06
C ASN A 162 -5.62 -14.31 -33.46
N SER A 163 -5.67 -15.29 -32.56
CA SER A 163 -5.46 -16.70 -32.90
C SER A 163 -6.57 -17.23 -33.80
N VAL A 164 -7.83 -16.92 -33.50
CA VAL A 164 -8.99 -17.30 -34.34
C VAL A 164 -8.89 -16.69 -35.73
N LEU A 165 -8.58 -15.39 -35.85
CA LEU A 165 -8.40 -14.74 -37.15
C LEU A 165 -7.24 -15.34 -37.95
N ARG A 166 -6.15 -15.77 -37.28
CA ARG A 166 -5.02 -16.42 -37.94
C ARG A 166 -5.40 -17.80 -38.51
N TYR A 167 -6.28 -18.54 -37.83
CA TYR A 167 -6.80 -19.83 -38.29
C TYR A 167 -7.78 -19.71 -39.47
N GLN A 168 -8.38 -18.53 -39.70
CA GLN A 168 -9.30 -18.31 -40.83
C GLN A 168 -8.60 -17.89 -42.13
N ILE A 169 -7.30 -17.59 -42.09
CA ILE A 169 -6.50 -17.11 -43.24
C ILE A 169 -5.64 -18.25 -43.85
N VAL A 170 -5.60 -19.42 -43.21
CA VAL A 170 -4.97 -20.66 -43.71
C VAL A 170 -6.07 -21.60 -44.22
#